data_AF-A0AAD1W475-F1
#
_entry.id   AF-A0AAD1W475-F1
#
_cell.length_a   1.000
_cell.length_b   1.000
_cell.length_c   1.000
_cell.angle_alpha   90.00
_cell.angle_beta   90.00
_cell.angle_gamma   90.00
#
_symmetry.space_group_name_H-M   'P 1'
#
loop_
_entity.id
_entity.type
_entity.pdbx_description
1 polymer ?
#
loop_
_entity_poly.entity_id
_entity_poly.type
_entity_poly.pdbx_seq_one_letter_code
_entity_poly.pdbx_strand_id
1 'polypeptide(L)'
;MFSKTLSEVLYSYFQINDTPDVHPTTVWQAHKVVIQGLIISRASYLKKKTQQEHLHLLRTLRDTTTANIPNLTPQLAQVLQDTTTRINNIALSKTTHILHKLKQKTYSQGNKAGKHLATLLRQKQSSTKIPYLLTPKGSKIHNPQDINDTMATYYHTLYKLKDNPSLHQRTPQEIQDFL
;
A
#
# COMPACT_ATOMS: atom_id res chain seq x y z
N MET A 1 -21.49 18.91 -13.89
CA MET A 1 -21.78 19.69 -12.66
C MET A 1 -20.56 20.50 -12.18
N PHE A 2 -19.43 19.87 -11.78
CA PHE A 2 -18.25 20.62 -11.31
C PHE A 2 -17.63 21.56 -12.37
N SER A 3 -17.52 21.12 -13.63
CA SER A 3 -17.01 21.95 -14.72
C SER A 3 -17.82 23.24 -14.91
N LYS A 4 -19.15 23.17 -14.79
CA LYS A 4 -20.03 24.34 -14.90
C LYS A 4 -19.78 25.34 -13.76
N THR A 5 -19.75 24.86 -12.52
CA THR A 5 -19.43 25.69 -11.34
C THR A 5 -18.04 26.31 -11.44
N LEU A 6 -17.06 25.57 -11.97
CA LEU A 6 -15.70 26.08 -12.17
C LEU A 6 -15.71 27.22 -13.20
N SER A 7 -16.38 27.04 -14.33
CA SER A 7 -16.50 28.09 -15.36
C SER A 7 -17.20 29.34 -14.85
N GLU A 8 -18.28 29.19 -14.06
CA GLU A 8 -19.01 30.31 -13.44
C GLU A 8 -18.11 31.11 -12.48
N VAL A 9 -17.39 30.41 -11.60
CA VAL A 9 -16.47 31.06 -10.65
C VAL A 9 -15.31 31.73 -11.38
N LEU A 10 -14.78 31.12 -12.45
CA LEU A 10 -13.71 31.71 -13.24
C LEU A 10 -14.16 32.94 -14.01
N TYR A 11 -15.35 32.90 -14.60
CA TYR A 11 -15.92 34.06 -15.28
C TYR A 11 -16.10 35.23 -14.31
N SER A 12 -16.70 34.97 -13.15
CA SER A 12 -16.84 35.99 -12.09
C SER A 12 -15.49 36.50 -11.60
N TYR A 13 -14.49 35.63 -11.43
CA TYR A 13 -13.15 36.03 -11.03
C TYR A 13 -12.54 37.05 -12.01
N PHE A 14 -12.54 36.77 -13.32
CA PHE A 14 -11.95 37.68 -14.29
C PHE A 14 -12.73 38.99 -14.42
N GLN A 15 -14.06 38.96 -14.32
CA GLN A 15 -14.87 40.18 -14.31
C GLN A 15 -14.54 41.14 -13.16
N ILE A 16 -14.14 40.60 -12.00
CA ILE A 16 -13.87 41.40 -10.80
C ILE A 16 -12.40 41.84 -10.74
N ASN A 17 -11.47 41.00 -11.20
CA ASN A 17 -10.04 41.17 -10.93
C ASN A 17 -9.22 41.62 -12.16
N ASP A 18 -9.79 41.58 -13.37
CA ASP A 18 -9.12 42.09 -14.59
C ASP A 18 -9.37 43.59 -14.74
N THR A 19 -8.75 44.37 -13.86
CA THR A 19 -8.83 45.85 -13.86
C THR A 19 -7.49 46.46 -14.30
N PRO A 20 -7.49 47.69 -14.86
CA PRO A 20 -6.26 48.37 -15.28
C PRO A 20 -5.24 48.56 -14.16
N ASP A 21 -5.69 48.59 -12.90
CA ASP A 21 -4.86 48.82 -11.72
C ASP A 21 -4.06 47.58 -11.28
N VAL A 22 -4.43 46.39 -11.77
CA VAL A 22 -3.81 45.12 -11.37
C VAL A 22 -2.95 44.57 -12.51
N HIS A 23 -1.68 44.29 -12.22
CA HIS A 23 -0.78 43.71 -13.21
C HIS A 23 -1.30 42.34 -13.71
N PRO A 24 -1.33 42.07 -15.04
CA PRO A 24 -1.88 40.84 -15.61
C PRO A 24 -1.27 39.56 -15.03
N THR A 25 0.02 39.57 -14.68
CA THR A 25 0.66 38.43 -14.02
C THR A 25 0.03 38.13 -12.65
N THR A 26 -0.35 39.14 -11.89
CA THR A 26 -0.99 38.96 -10.58
C THR A 26 -2.37 38.32 -10.76
N VAL A 27 -3.17 38.81 -11.70
CA VAL A 27 -4.45 38.20 -12.09
C VAL A 27 -4.24 36.75 -12.53
N TRP A 28 -3.19 36.48 -13.30
CA TRP A 28 -2.82 35.13 -13.73
C TRP A 28 -2.32 34.24 -12.57
N GLN A 29 -1.61 34.74 -11.57
CA GLN A 29 -1.22 33.89 -10.45
C GLN A 29 -2.42 33.59 -9.55
N ALA A 30 -3.23 34.60 -9.24
CA ALA A 30 -4.35 34.47 -8.33
C ALA A 30 -5.45 33.55 -8.89
N HIS A 31 -5.76 33.57 -10.20
CA HIS A 31 -6.78 32.66 -10.75
C HIS A 31 -6.33 31.18 -10.63
N LYS A 32 -5.03 30.86 -10.78
CA LYS A 32 -4.53 29.50 -10.58
C LYS A 32 -4.75 29.03 -9.14
N VAL A 33 -4.52 29.92 -8.18
CA VAL A 33 -4.76 29.64 -6.75
C VAL A 33 -6.24 29.40 -6.49
N VAL A 34 -7.13 30.18 -7.11
CA VAL A 34 -8.58 29.97 -7.04
C VAL A 34 -8.97 28.59 -7.58
N ILE A 35 -8.49 28.21 -8.77
CA ILE A 35 -8.73 26.88 -9.36
C ILE A 35 -8.23 25.79 -8.41
N GLN A 36 -7.02 25.94 -7.89
CA GLN A 36 -6.44 24.98 -6.96
C GLN A 36 -7.29 24.83 -5.70
N GLY A 37 -7.74 25.94 -5.11
CA GLY A 37 -8.63 25.93 -3.93
C GLY A 37 -9.94 25.20 -4.19
N LEU A 38 -10.57 25.44 -5.36
CA LEU A 38 -11.79 24.75 -5.77
C LEU A 38 -11.58 23.25 -5.94
N ILE A 39 -10.49 22.84 -6.60
CA ILE A 39 -10.15 21.43 -6.78
C ILE A 39 -9.89 20.75 -5.43
N ILE A 40 -9.13 21.38 -4.53
CA ILE A 40 -8.83 20.85 -3.19
C ILE A 40 -10.12 20.71 -2.38
N SER A 41 -11.00 21.72 -2.39
CA SER A 41 -12.28 21.70 -1.70
C SER A 41 -13.16 20.54 -2.21
N ARG A 42 -13.28 20.41 -3.54
CA ARG A 42 -14.05 19.33 -4.17
C ARG A 42 -13.48 17.96 -3.84
N ALA A 43 -12.17 17.78 -3.95
CA ALA A 43 -11.50 16.52 -3.63
C ALA A 43 -11.71 16.14 -2.15
N SER A 44 -11.62 17.12 -1.25
CA SER A 44 -11.85 16.93 0.19
C SER A 44 -13.29 16.52 0.48
N TYR A 45 -14.26 17.15 -0.17
CA TYR A 45 -15.68 16.78 -0.09
C TYR A 45 -15.90 15.34 -0.56
N LEU A 46 -15.38 14.97 -1.74
CA LEU A 46 -15.52 13.61 -2.28
C LEU A 46 -14.90 12.57 -1.37
N LYS A 47 -13.69 12.83 -0.83
CA LYS A 47 -13.03 11.96 0.13
C LYS A 47 -13.90 11.74 1.39
N LYS A 48 -14.45 12.80 1.96
CA LYS A 48 -15.35 12.71 3.12
C LYS A 48 -16.61 11.92 2.78
N LYS A 49 -17.24 12.18 1.63
CA LYS A 49 -18.43 11.45 1.16
C LYS A 49 -18.16 9.95 1.02
N THR A 50 -17.09 9.57 0.34
CA THR A 50 -16.71 8.14 0.18
C THR A 50 -16.37 7.50 1.53
N GLN A 51 -15.75 8.22 2.47
CA GLN A 51 -15.49 7.70 3.80
C GLN A 51 -16.78 7.48 4.60
N GLN A 52 -17.74 8.41 4.53
CA GLN A 52 -19.04 8.26 5.16
C GLN A 52 -19.82 7.07 4.58
N GLU A 53 -19.82 6.93 3.25
CA GLU A 53 -20.44 5.79 2.56
C GLU A 53 -19.80 4.47 2.98
N HIS A 54 -18.47 4.40 3.04
CA HIS A 54 -17.75 3.20 3.48
C HIS A 54 -18.10 2.83 4.93
N LEU A 55 -18.15 3.80 5.84
CA LEU A 55 -18.55 3.56 7.23
C LEU A 55 -20.01 3.12 7.34
N HIS A 56 -20.89 3.70 6.52
CA HIS A 56 -22.28 3.29 6.46
C HIS A 56 -22.41 1.85 5.98
N LEU A 57 -21.74 1.46 4.89
CA LEU A 57 -21.75 0.09 4.38
C LEU A 57 -21.21 -0.93 5.39
N LEU A 58 -20.15 -0.58 6.14
CA LEU A 58 -19.62 -1.46 7.19
C LEU A 58 -20.59 -1.64 8.36
N ARG A 59 -21.31 -0.57 8.75
CA ARG A 59 -22.37 -0.66 9.76
C ARG A 59 -23.53 -1.52 9.26
N THR A 60 -24.01 -1.27 8.04
CA THR A 60 -25.05 -2.08 7.42
C THR A 60 -24.64 -3.56 7.38
N LEU A 61 -23.42 -3.87 6.93
CA LEU A 61 -22.92 -5.25 6.92
C LEU A 61 -22.93 -5.88 8.32
N ARG A 62 -22.44 -5.15 9.33
CA ARG A 62 -22.48 -5.62 10.72
C ARG A 62 -23.92 -5.86 11.17
N ASP A 63 -24.79 -4.87 11.06
CA ASP A 63 -26.16 -4.94 11.58
C ASP A 63 -26.95 -6.05 10.88
N THR A 64 -26.83 -6.16 9.55
CA THR A 64 -27.46 -7.21 8.75
C THR A 64 -26.95 -8.61 9.11
N THR A 65 -25.64 -8.77 9.36
CA THR A 65 -25.09 -10.07 9.78
C THR A 65 -25.53 -10.44 11.19
N THR A 66 -25.42 -9.54 12.18
CA THR A 66 -25.84 -9.83 13.57
C THR A 66 -27.33 -10.12 13.71
N ALA A 67 -28.20 -9.42 12.98
CA ALA A 67 -29.65 -9.59 13.11
C ALA A 67 -30.19 -10.89 12.49
N ASN A 68 -29.45 -11.50 11.56
CA ASN A 68 -29.98 -12.56 10.71
C ASN A 68 -29.15 -13.86 10.70
N ILE A 69 -28.20 -14.02 11.62
CA ILE A 69 -27.46 -15.28 11.83
C ILE A 69 -28.40 -16.51 11.85
N PRO A 70 -29.60 -16.47 12.46
CA PRO A 70 -30.46 -17.65 12.52
C PRO A 70 -31.25 -17.95 11.23
N ASN A 71 -31.50 -16.97 10.36
CA ASN A 71 -32.43 -17.08 9.22
C ASN A 71 -31.89 -16.36 7.97
N LEU A 72 -31.02 -17.03 7.22
CA LEU A 72 -30.47 -16.49 5.98
C LEU A 72 -31.44 -16.70 4.81
N THR A 73 -32.24 -15.68 4.48
CA THR A 73 -33.08 -15.72 3.27
C THR A 73 -32.26 -15.43 2.00
N PRO A 74 -32.66 -15.94 0.82
CA PRO A 74 -31.95 -15.65 -0.44
C PRO A 74 -31.85 -14.15 -0.76
N GLN A 75 -32.88 -13.38 -0.44
CA GLN A 75 -32.90 -11.92 -0.62
C GLN A 75 -31.85 -11.23 0.27
N LEU A 76 -31.73 -11.69 1.52
CA LEU A 76 -30.75 -11.16 2.45
C LEU A 76 -29.31 -11.50 2.03
N ALA A 77 -29.09 -12.72 1.51
CA ALA A 77 -27.80 -13.12 0.96
C ALA A 77 -27.37 -12.22 -0.21
N GLN A 78 -28.31 -11.83 -1.09
CA GLN A 78 -28.04 -10.86 -2.16
C GLN A 78 -27.65 -9.48 -1.60
N VAL A 79 -28.38 -8.96 -0.60
CA VAL A 79 -28.05 -7.67 0.02
C VAL A 79 -26.66 -7.68 0.66
N LEU A 80 -26.28 -8.78 1.32
CA LEU A 80 -24.95 -8.95 1.90
C LEU A 80 -23.86 -9.00 0.82
N GLN A 81 -24.12 -9.73 -0.28
CA GLN A 81 -23.21 -9.81 -1.42
C GLN A 81 -23.01 -8.44 -2.07
N ASP A 82 -24.08 -7.68 -2.29
CA ASP A 82 -24.04 -6.33 -2.86
C ASP A 82 -23.27 -5.36 -1.95
N THR A 83 -23.55 -5.41 -0.65
CA THR A 83 -22.86 -4.57 0.35
C THR A 83 -21.37 -4.87 0.38
N THR A 84 -21.00 -6.16 0.39
CA THR A 84 -19.60 -6.62 0.34
C THR A 84 -18.93 -6.18 -0.95
N THR A 85 -19.61 -6.31 -2.09
CA THR A 85 -19.11 -5.88 -3.40
C THR A 85 -18.84 -4.37 -3.42
N ARG A 86 -19.73 -3.55 -2.87
CA ARG A 86 -19.54 -2.10 -2.76
C ARG A 86 -18.34 -1.74 -1.90
N ILE A 87 -18.15 -2.42 -0.76
CA ILE A 87 -16.98 -2.23 0.11
C ILE A 87 -15.69 -2.57 -0.65
N ASN A 88 -15.68 -3.71 -1.34
CA ASN A 88 -14.54 -4.15 -2.14
C ASN A 88 -14.22 -3.16 -3.27
N ASN A 89 -15.23 -2.59 -3.93
CA ASN A 89 -15.04 -1.57 -4.96
C ASN A 89 -14.39 -0.30 -4.40
N ILE A 90 -14.78 0.15 -3.21
CA ILE A 90 -14.14 1.29 -2.53
C ILE A 90 -12.68 0.96 -2.19
N ALA A 91 -12.41 -0.24 -1.68
CA ALA A 91 -11.05 -0.69 -1.38
C ALA A 91 -10.19 -0.76 -2.65
N LEU A 92 -10.73 -1.33 -3.73
CA LEU A 92 -10.08 -1.42 -5.03
C LEU A 92 -9.75 -0.02 -5.57
N SER A 93 -10.67 0.94 -5.51
CA SER A 93 -10.44 2.32 -5.92
C SER A 93 -9.29 3.00 -5.14
N LYS A 94 -9.17 2.73 -3.84
CA LYS A 94 -8.04 3.22 -3.03
C LYS A 94 -6.72 2.58 -3.46
N THR A 95 -6.73 1.26 -3.68
CA THR A 95 -5.55 0.51 -4.14
C THR A 95 -5.07 0.99 -5.51
N THR A 96 -5.99 1.19 -6.47
CA THR A 96 -5.65 1.71 -7.80
C THR A 96 -5.09 3.12 -7.73
N HIS A 97 -5.64 3.99 -6.87
CA HIS A 97 -5.08 5.32 -6.63
C HIS A 97 -3.64 5.27 -6.07
N ILE A 98 -3.38 4.40 -5.10
CA ILE A 98 -2.02 4.21 -4.55
C ILE A 98 -1.08 3.68 -5.64
N LEU A 99 -1.52 2.73 -6.45
CA LEU A 99 -0.75 2.18 -7.56
C LEU A 99 -0.39 3.27 -8.58
N HIS A 100 -1.34 4.14 -8.94
CA HIS A 100 -1.09 5.26 -9.84
C HIS A 100 -0.08 6.25 -9.25
N LYS A 101 -0.21 6.57 -7.96
CA LYS A 101 0.75 7.43 -7.26
C LYS A 101 2.14 6.83 -7.22
N LEU A 102 2.24 5.51 -7.01
CA LEU A 102 3.52 4.79 -7.05
C LEU A 102 4.16 4.88 -8.42
N LYS A 103 3.41 4.61 -9.50
CA LYS A 103 3.88 4.75 -10.88
C LYS A 103 4.36 6.18 -11.15
N GLN A 104 3.57 7.19 -10.77
CA GLN A 104 3.94 8.60 -10.93
C GLN A 104 5.26 8.94 -10.19
N LYS A 105 5.44 8.42 -8.97
CA LYS A 105 6.68 8.61 -8.20
C LYS A 105 7.89 8.01 -8.90
N THR A 106 7.75 6.86 -9.54
CA THR A 106 8.83 6.25 -10.34
C THR A 106 9.19 7.13 -11.54
N TYR A 107 8.20 7.66 -12.28
CA TYR A 107 8.44 8.55 -13.41
C TYR A 107 9.09 9.87 -13.02
N SER A 108 8.63 10.51 -11.93
CA SER A 108 9.20 11.78 -11.47
C SER A 108 10.66 11.65 -11.00
N GLN A 109 11.07 10.44 -10.62
CA GLN A 109 12.45 10.11 -10.26
C GLN A 109 13.29 9.65 -11.46
N GLY A 110 12.76 9.67 -12.68
CA GLY A 110 13.49 9.25 -13.89
C GLY A 110 14.79 10.03 -14.11
N ASN A 111 14.81 11.33 -13.80
CA ASN A 111 16.03 12.15 -13.84
C ASN A 111 17.07 11.78 -12.76
N LYS A 112 16.73 10.90 -11.81
CA LYS A 112 17.56 10.41 -10.70
C LYS A 112 17.57 8.88 -10.64
N ALA A 113 17.44 8.21 -11.79
CA ALA A 113 17.39 6.76 -11.88
C ALA A 113 18.59 6.08 -11.17
N GLY A 114 19.80 6.63 -11.30
CA GLY A 114 20.99 6.11 -10.59
C GLY A 114 20.88 6.21 -9.06
N LYS A 115 20.38 7.33 -8.51
CA LYS A 115 20.17 7.49 -7.06
C LYS A 115 19.09 6.54 -6.55
N HIS A 116 18.04 6.33 -7.33
CA HIS A 116 16.98 5.38 -7.01
C HIS A 116 17.50 3.95 -6.99
N LEU A 117 18.24 3.53 -8.03
CA LEU A 117 18.88 2.22 -8.10
C LEU A 117 19.84 1.99 -6.92
N ALA A 118 20.72 2.95 -6.61
CA ALA A 118 21.62 2.84 -5.47
C ALA A 118 20.86 2.68 -4.13
N THR A 119 19.71 3.35 -3.99
CA THR A 119 18.86 3.21 -2.80
C THR A 119 18.22 1.83 -2.72
N LEU A 120 17.70 1.32 -3.83
CA LEU A 120 17.18 -0.05 -3.91
C LEU A 120 18.25 -1.10 -3.61
N LEU A 121 19.46 -0.94 -4.15
CA LEU A 121 20.59 -1.84 -3.89
C LEU A 121 20.98 -1.82 -2.41
N ARG A 122 21.06 -0.65 -1.78
CA ARG A 122 21.34 -0.54 -0.33
C ARG A 122 20.25 -1.20 0.52
N GLN A 123 18.97 -1.00 0.17
CA GLN A 123 17.85 -1.64 0.87
C GLN A 123 17.91 -3.16 0.74
N LYS A 124 18.12 -3.67 -0.47
CA LYS A 124 18.27 -5.11 -0.74
C LYS A 124 19.46 -5.68 0.02
N GLN A 125 20.62 -5.02 -0.04
CA GLN A 125 21.81 -5.45 0.69
C GLN A 125 21.56 -5.47 2.20
N SER A 126 20.88 -4.46 2.75
CA SER A 126 20.54 -4.41 4.18
C SER A 126 19.56 -5.50 4.61
N SER A 127 18.59 -5.85 3.75
CA SER A 127 17.60 -6.88 4.08
C SER A 127 18.15 -8.30 3.97
N THR A 128 19.11 -8.53 3.08
CA THR A 128 19.73 -9.85 2.88
C THR A 128 20.97 -10.07 3.74
N LYS A 129 21.58 -9.01 4.27
CA LYS A 129 22.80 -9.13 5.08
C LYS A 129 22.45 -9.71 6.45
N ILE A 130 23.09 -10.82 6.79
CA ILE A 130 23.09 -11.36 8.16
C ILE A 130 23.97 -10.43 9.02
N PRO A 131 23.41 -9.74 10.03
CA PRO A 131 24.16 -8.74 10.80
C PRO A 131 25.10 -9.38 11.83
N TYR A 132 24.72 -10.54 12.38
CA TYR A 132 25.53 -11.36 13.27
C TYR A 132 24.95 -12.76 13.45
N LEU A 133 25.76 -13.66 13.98
CA LEU A 133 25.34 -14.96 14.51
C LEU A 133 25.58 -15.04 16.01
N LEU A 134 24.74 -15.80 16.70
CA LEU A 134 24.93 -16.16 18.11
C LEU A 134 25.60 -17.52 18.18
N THR A 135 26.74 -17.58 18.86
CA THR A 135 27.39 -18.85 19.18
C THR A 135 26.65 -19.58 20.30
N PRO A 136 26.82 -20.90 20.45
CA PRO A 136 26.26 -21.67 21.58
C PRO A 136 26.69 -21.13 22.95
N LYS A 137 27.81 -20.41 23.03
CA LYS A 137 28.34 -19.76 24.24
C LYS A 137 27.78 -18.34 24.46
N GLY A 138 26.80 -17.90 23.69
CA GLY A 138 26.14 -16.59 23.81
C GLY A 138 26.91 -15.40 23.24
N SER A 139 28.09 -15.61 22.63
CA SER A 139 28.88 -14.54 22.01
C SER A 139 28.42 -14.24 20.58
N LYS A 140 28.43 -12.96 20.18
CA LYS A 140 28.01 -12.50 18.85
C LYS A 140 29.19 -12.48 17.87
N ILE A 141 29.03 -13.10 16.71
CA ILE A 141 29.99 -13.06 15.60
C ILE A 141 29.47 -12.10 14.55
N HIS A 142 30.26 -11.07 14.21
CA HIS A 142 29.90 -10.04 13.23
C HIS A 142 30.70 -10.12 11.93
N ASN A 143 31.85 -10.80 11.94
CA ASN A 143 32.71 -10.94 10.78
C ASN A 143 32.04 -11.84 9.71
N PRO A 144 31.86 -11.38 8.47
CA PRO A 144 31.24 -12.16 7.41
C PRO A 144 31.92 -13.50 7.12
N GLN A 145 33.25 -13.56 7.22
CA GLN A 145 33.99 -14.81 6.97
C GLN A 145 33.69 -15.84 8.06
N ASP A 146 33.80 -15.45 9.32
CA ASP A 146 33.50 -16.31 10.46
C ASP A 146 32.02 -16.74 10.49
N ILE A 147 31.10 -15.86 10.05
CA ILE A 147 29.68 -16.18 9.86
C ILE A 147 29.53 -17.29 8.81
N ASN A 148 30.16 -17.15 7.64
CA ASN A 148 30.10 -18.15 6.58
C ASN A 148 30.69 -19.49 7.03
N ASP A 149 31.85 -19.48 7.68
CA ASP A 149 32.53 -20.69 8.15
C ASP A 149 31.72 -21.40 9.24
N THR A 150 31.08 -20.64 10.13
CA THR A 150 30.16 -21.17 11.16
C THR A 150 28.92 -21.78 10.51
N MET A 151 28.30 -21.12 9.54
CA MET A 151 27.16 -21.68 8.80
C MET A 151 27.56 -22.93 8.02
N ALA A 152 28.69 -22.89 7.32
CA ALA A 152 29.22 -24.03 6.56
C ALA A 152 29.44 -25.24 7.47
N THR A 153 30.09 -25.04 8.62
CA THR A 153 30.31 -26.08 9.63
C THR A 153 28.99 -26.61 10.19
N TYR A 154 28.07 -25.73 10.56
CA TYR A 154 26.76 -26.11 11.08
C TYR A 154 25.99 -27.00 10.09
N TYR A 155 25.85 -26.58 8.83
CA TYR A 155 25.16 -27.36 7.81
C TYR A 155 25.91 -28.64 7.45
N HIS A 156 27.24 -28.60 7.43
CA HIS A 156 28.06 -29.79 7.23
C HIS A 156 27.81 -30.83 8.32
N THR A 157 27.80 -30.44 9.60
CA THR A 157 27.46 -31.32 10.71
C THR A 157 26.00 -31.79 10.63
N LEU A 158 25.05 -30.88 10.35
CA LEU A 158 23.62 -31.19 10.25
C LEU A 158 23.34 -32.26 9.20
N TYR A 159 23.99 -32.18 8.04
CA TYR A 159 23.78 -33.13 6.95
C TYR A 159 24.67 -34.37 7.04
N LYS A 160 25.85 -34.29 7.68
CA LYS A 160 26.65 -35.49 8.02
C LYS A 160 26.09 -36.31 9.17
N LEU A 161 25.26 -35.72 10.04
CA LEU A 161 24.49 -36.46 11.05
C LEU A 161 23.50 -37.47 10.44
N LYS A 162 23.21 -37.41 9.13
CA LYS A 162 22.42 -38.44 8.44
C LYS A 162 23.09 -39.82 8.40
N ASP A 163 24.40 -39.90 8.59
CA ASP A 163 25.15 -41.17 8.63
C ASP A 163 25.24 -41.78 10.04
N ASN A 164 24.51 -41.21 11.01
CA ASN A 164 24.38 -41.81 12.34
C ASN A 164 23.16 -42.76 12.34
N PRO A 165 23.34 -44.09 12.44
CA PRO A 165 22.25 -45.08 12.35
C PRO A 165 21.23 -45.02 13.48
N SER A 166 21.40 -44.09 14.44
CA SER A 166 20.52 -43.89 15.59
C SER A 166 19.57 -42.68 15.46
N LEU A 167 19.67 -41.88 14.39
CA LEU A 167 18.72 -40.79 14.11
C LEU A 167 17.65 -41.27 13.12
N HIS A 168 16.38 -41.26 13.54
CA HIS A 168 15.25 -41.62 12.68
C HIS A 168 15.24 -40.73 11.43
N GLN A 169 15.51 -41.33 10.27
CA GLN A 169 15.37 -40.66 8.99
C GLN A 169 13.89 -40.61 8.63
N ARG A 170 13.39 -39.42 8.28
CA ARG A 170 12.03 -39.25 7.76
C ARG A 170 11.91 -40.00 6.44
N THR A 171 10.96 -40.89 6.35
CA THR A 171 10.72 -41.73 5.19
C THR A 171 10.19 -40.90 4.02
N PRO A 172 10.38 -41.35 2.76
CA PRO A 172 9.85 -40.66 1.58
C PRO A 172 8.34 -40.36 1.68
N GLN A 173 7.56 -41.22 2.34
CA GLN A 173 6.13 -41.00 2.60
C GLN A 173 5.89 -39.76 3.48
N GLU A 174 6.58 -39.65 4.61
CA GLU A 174 6.42 -38.54 5.55
C GLU A 174 6.84 -37.18 4.97
N ILE A 175 7.72 -37.18 3.96
CA ILE A 175 8.10 -35.97 3.21
C ILE A 175 7.00 -35.58 2.24
N GLN A 176 6.33 -36.57 1.65
CA GLN A 176 5.25 -36.38 0.69
C GLN A 176 3.93 -35.95 1.36
N ASP A 177 3.72 -36.35 2.63
CA ASP A 177 2.61 -35.89 3.46
C ASP A 177 2.82 -34.47 4.02
N PHE A 178 4.05 -33.95 4.00
CA PHE A 178 4.39 -32.60 4.48
C PHE A 178 4.36 -31.54 3.38
N LEU A 179 4.50 -31.94 2.11
CA LEU A 179 4.44 -31.07 0.92
C LEU A 179 3.01 -30.96 0.38
#